data_AF-A0A955BZI6-F1
#
_entry.id   AF-A0A955BZI6-F1
#
_cell.length_a   1.000
_cell.length_b   1.000
_cell.length_c   1.000
_cell.angle_alpha   90.00
_cell.angle_beta   90.00
_cell.angle_gamma   90.00
#
_symmetry.space_group_name_H-M   'P 1'
#
loop_
_entity.id
_entity.type
_entity.pdbx_description
1 polymer ?
#
loop_
_entity_poly.entity_id
_entity_poly.type
_entity_poly.pdbx_seq_one_letter_code
_entity_poly.pdbx_strand_id
1 'polypeptide(L)'
;MLIDAHVVLRDGPLEFFACFGGKEHESILRLDATAESVLMALGLIGQEPGAPHAVSPDGRYIPPRGALLDVSVEKSKDAAEPVDQETPADPAHTWVQEIEFQREALARPWVFAGSIRLPNGKLSADVDGFGIGLVSHRDNLLSLSAPHSVSDAALWAQAATERIPPIDTKVVVRIAPANRKTPTVRLRANGTIEIDGRFSREADLLDIIQLQELSGRGEPPEIRCERGALRADQRRIRRLLRDNRFADDSIRFVAED
;
A
#
# COMPACT_ATOMS: atom_id res chain seq x y z
N MET A 1 -10.70 1.54 12.99
CA MET A 1 -11.98 1.01 12.48
C MET A 1 -11.84 -0.49 12.26
N LEU A 2 -12.92 -1.24 12.50
CA LEU A 2 -13.02 -2.68 12.24
C LEU A 2 -14.14 -2.90 11.21
N ILE A 3 -13.93 -3.84 10.29
CA ILE A 3 -14.87 -4.16 9.20
C ILE A 3 -14.96 -5.68 9.10
N ASP A 4 -16.16 -6.23 9.19
CA ASP A 4 -16.38 -7.65 8.93
C ASP A 4 -16.10 -7.97 7.46
N ALA A 5 -15.47 -9.11 7.21
CA ALA A 5 -15.13 -9.56 5.87
C ALA A 5 -15.05 -11.09 5.82
N HIS A 6 -14.93 -11.63 4.61
CA HIS A 6 -14.61 -13.04 4.40
C HIS A 6 -13.62 -13.23 3.25
N VAL A 7 -12.89 -14.34 3.30
CA VAL A 7 -11.94 -14.73 2.24
C VAL A 7 -12.71 -15.18 1.00
N VAL A 8 -12.42 -14.59 -0.16
CA VAL A 8 -13.05 -14.95 -1.44
C VAL A 8 -12.05 -15.49 -2.47
N LEU A 9 -10.76 -15.18 -2.30
CA LEU A 9 -9.69 -15.72 -3.14
C LEU A 9 -8.47 -16.02 -2.28
N ARG A 10 -7.80 -17.13 -2.58
CA ARG A 10 -6.59 -17.57 -1.88
C ARG A 10 -5.39 -17.80 -2.78
N ASP A 11 -5.63 -17.93 -4.08
CA ASP A 11 -4.62 -18.31 -5.06
C ASP A 11 -4.89 -17.58 -6.37
N GLY A 12 -3.83 -17.13 -7.03
CA GLY A 12 -3.89 -16.38 -8.27
C GLY A 12 -3.47 -14.90 -8.17
N PRO A 13 -3.39 -14.22 -9.32
CA PRO A 13 -2.99 -12.82 -9.40
C PRO A 13 -4.05 -11.90 -8.79
N LEU A 14 -3.61 -10.74 -8.29
CA LEU A 14 -4.46 -9.81 -7.54
C LEU A 14 -4.46 -8.40 -8.13
N GLU A 15 -5.65 -7.81 -8.22
CA GLU A 15 -5.82 -6.36 -8.37
C GLU A 15 -6.08 -5.68 -7.03
N PHE A 16 -6.75 -6.37 -6.10
CA PHE A 16 -7.15 -5.82 -4.82
C PHE A 16 -6.74 -6.72 -3.66
N PHE A 17 -6.46 -6.11 -2.52
CA PHE A 17 -6.42 -6.81 -1.25
C PHE A 17 -7.83 -7.12 -0.76
N ALA A 18 -8.73 -6.13 -0.85
CA ALA A 18 -10.13 -6.29 -0.45
C ALA A 18 -11.06 -5.48 -1.35
N CYS A 19 -12.27 -5.98 -1.60
CA CYS A 19 -13.29 -5.33 -2.41
C CYS A 19 -14.63 -5.14 -1.68
N PHE A 20 -15.49 -4.27 -2.20
CA PHE A 20 -16.85 -4.06 -1.72
C PHE A 20 -17.92 -4.82 -2.50
N GLY A 21 -17.64 -5.37 -3.70
CA GLY A 21 -18.68 -5.66 -4.71
C GLY A 21 -18.20 -6.20 -6.05
N GLY A 22 -18.40 -7.47 -6.43
CA GLY A 22 -18.26 -7.89 -7.84
C GLY A 22 -16.82 -8.00 -8.37
N LYS A 23 -15.85 -7.99 -7.45
CA LYS A 23 -14.40 -8.03 -7.70
C LYS A 23 -13.73 -9.22 -7.00
N GLU A 24 -14.52 -10.22 -6.60
CA GLU A 24 -14.10 -11.35 -5.77
C GLU A 24 -13.07 -12.25 -6.44
N HIS A 25 -13.09 -12.33 -7.77
CA HIS A 25 -12.16 -13.14 -8.56
C HIS A 25 -10.75 -12.55 -8.66
N GLU A 26 -10.53 -11.34 -8.14
CA GLU A 26 -9.26 -10.61 -8.18
C GLU A 26 -8.94 -9.91 -6.84
N SER A 27 -9.63 -10.33 -5.77
CA SER A 27 -9.53 -9.77 -4.41
C SER A 27 -9.38 -10.87 -3.37
N ILE A 28 -8.48 -10.73 -2.39
CA ILE A 28 -8.38 -11.73 -1.30
C ILE A 28 -9.64 -11.72 -0.42
N LEU A 29 -10.13 -10.52 -0.09
CA LEU A 29 -11.25 -10.33 0.83
C LEU A 29 -12.45 -9.64 0.17
N ARG A 30 -13.65 -10.03 0.63
CA ARG A 30 -14.88 -9.26 0.42
C ARG A 30 -15.31 -8.61 1.73
N LEU A 31 -15.38 -7.28 1.73
CA LEU A 31 -15.81 -6.47 2.87
C LEU A 31 -17.34 -6.52 2.98
N ASP A 32 -17.85 -6.68 4.20
CA ASP A 32 -19.27 -6.59 4.54
C ASP A 32 -19.62 -5.16 4.97
N ALA A 33 -19.42 -4.23 4.05
CA ALA A 33 -19.67 -2.80 4.21
C ALA A 33 -19.88 -2.14 2.84
N THR A 34 -20.36 -0.90 2.83
CA THR A 34 -20.34 -0.04 1.65
C THR A 34 -19.09 0.84 1.68
N ALA A 35 -18.60 1.26 0.51
CA ALA A 35 -17.52 2.23 0.40
C ALA A 35 -17.88 3.54 1.10
N GLU A 36 -19.12 4.04 0.94
CA GLU A 36 -19.56 5.25 1.62
C GLU A 36 -19.52 5.09 3.16
N SER A 37 -19.90 3.92 3.71
CA SER A 37 -19.86 3.72 5.16
C SER A 37 -18.43 3.70 5.69
N VAL A 38 -17.50 3.08 4.97
CA VAL A 38 -16.06 3.12 5.30
C VAL A 38 -15.50 4.53 5.20
N LEU A 39 -15.82 5.27 4.13
CA LEU A 39 -15.41 6.66 3.94
C LEU A 39 -15.85 7.52 5.14
N MET A 40 -17.14 7.46 5.50
CA MET A 40 -17.71 8.23 6.61
C MET A 40 -17.11 7.83 7.96
N ALA A 41 -16.95 6.53 8.22
CA ALA A 41 -16.41 6.05 9.49
C ALA A 41 -14.95 6.47 9.70
N LEU A 42 -14.13 6.44 8.65
CA LEU A 42 -12.76 6.96 8.69
C LEU A 42 -12.75 8.48 8.95
N GLY A 43 -13.65 9.23 8.31
CA GLY A 43 -13.85 10.65 8.57
C GLY A 43 -14.22 10.96 10.03
N LEU A 44 -15.11 10.17 10.63
CA LEU A 44 -15.52 10.33 12.03
C LEU A 44 -14.38 10.12 13.05
N ILE A 45 -13.37 9.31 12.70
CA ILE A 45 -12.16 9.13 13.52
C ILE A 45 -11.01 10.07 13.09
N GLY A 46 -11.33 11.13 12.36
CA GLY A 46 -10.40 12.20 11.99
C GLY A 46 -9.42 11.85 10.89
N GLN A 47 -9.68 10.81 10.09
CA GLN A 47 -8.88 10.51 8.91
C GLN A 47 -9.47 11.23 7.69
N GLU A 48 -8.64 11.99 6.99
CA GLU A 48 -9.07 12.76 5.83
C GLU A 48 -8.76 12.01 4.52
N PRO A 49 -9.76 11.79 3.65
CA PRO A 49 -9.48 11.36 2.29
C PRO A 49 -8.79 12.50 1.53
N GLY A 50 -7.83 12.17 0.68
CA GLY A 50 -7.21 13.15 -0.19
C GLY A 50 -7.78 13.11 -1.59
N ALA A 51 -6.98 12.60 -2.54
CA ALA A 51 -7.37 12.50 -3.93
C ALA A 51 -6.85 11.19 -4.52
N PRO A 52 -7.60 10.55 -5.43
CA PRO A 52 -7.09 9.47 -6.24
C PRO A 52 -5.87 9.87 -7.05
N HIS A 53 -5.12 8.87 -7.49
CA HIS A 53 -4.04 9.09 -8.43
C HIS A 53 -4.56 9.75 -9.72
N ALA A 54 -3.66 10.40 -10.45
CA ALA A 54 -3.97 11.00 -11.73
C ALA A 54 -2.80 10.83 -12.71
N VAL A 55 -3.04 11.18 -13.97
CA VAL A 55 -1.99 11.30 -14.97
C VAL A 55 -1.97 12.75 -15.46
N SER A 56 -0.81 13.37 -15.37
CA SER A 56 -0.56 14.72 -15.87
C SER A 56 -0.69 14.78 -17.41
N PRO A 57 -0.89 15.98 -18.00
CA PRO A 57 -0.98 16.12 -19.47
C PRO A 57 0.26 15.62 -20.22
N ASP A 58 1.44 15.62 -19.60
CA ASP A 58 2.68 15.08 -20.16
C ASP A 58 2.89 13.58 -19.87
N GLY A 59 1.83 12.89 -19.44
CA GLY A 59 1.80 11.43 -19.28
C GLY A 59 2.43 10.90 -17.99
N ARG A 60 2.81 11.77 -17.04
CA ARG A 60 3.41 11.33 -15.78
C ARG A 60 2.36 10.98 -14.75
N TYR A 61 2.63 9.92 -14.00
CA TYR A 61 1.84 9.51 -12.85
C TYR A 61 1.91 10.56 -11.73
N ILE A 62 0.75 10.89 -11.18
CA ILE A 62 0.57 11.72 -9.99
C ILE A 62 0.05 10.80 -8.89
N PRO A 63 0.83 10.54 -7.83
CA PRO A 63 0.43 9.63 -6.74
C PRO A 63 -0.87 10.06 -6.05
N PRO A 64 -1.61 9.09 -5.46
CA PRO A 64 -2.75 9.42 -4.61
C PRO A 64 -2.28 10.18 -3.36
N ARG A 65 -3.21 10.94 -2.76
CA ARG A 65 -2.98 11.68 -1.52
C ARG A 65 -4.07 11.36 -0.51
N GLY A 66 -3.79 11.61 0.77
CA GLY A 66 -4.72 11.43 1.87
C GLY A 66 -4.02 10.91 3.13
N ALA A 67 -4.80 10.62 4.17
CA ALA A 67 -4.27 9.98 5.37
C ALA A 67 -3.60 8.64 5.04
N LEU A 68 -2.52 8.34 5.76
CA LEU A 68 -1.85 7.04 5.67
C LEU A 68 -2.47 6.07 6.67
N LEU A 69 -2.84 4.90 6.20
CA LEU A 69 -3.58 3.89 6.97
C LEU A 69 -2.86 2.54 6.93
N ASP A 70 -2.73 1.93 8.09
CA ASP A 70 -2.33 0.52 8.21
C ASP A 70 -3.56 -0.39 8.10
N VAL A 71 -3.41 -1.46 7.32
CA VAL A 71 -4.42 -2.51 7.14
C VAL A 71 -3.88 -3.81 7.71
N SER A 72 -4.64 -4.44 8.60
CA SER A 72 -4.35 -5.75 9.17
C SER A 72 -5.61 -6.60 9.24
N VAL A 73 -5.46 -7.92 9.26
CA VAL A 73 -6.56 -8.87 9.32
C VAL A 73 -6.50 -9.66 10.62
N GLU A 74 -7.58 -9.59 11.38
CA GLU A 74 -7.79 -10.38 12.57
C GLU A 74 -8.54 -11.65 12.17
N LYS A 75 -7.87 -12.79 12.35
CA LYS A 75 -8.44 -14.10 12.09
C LYS A 75 -9.42 -14.42 13.22
N SER A 76 -10.66 -14.70 12.88
CA SER A 76 -11.62 -15.20 13.86
C SER A 76 -11.15 -16.56 14.38
N LYS A 77 -11.08 -16.72 15.71
CA LYS A 77 -10.86 -18.04 16.34
C LYS A 77 -12.12 -18.90 16.29
N ASP A 78 -13.30 -18.26 16.28
CA ASP A 78 -14.62 -18.86 16.14
C ASP A 78 -15.63 -17.81 15.64
N ALA A 79 -16.52 -18.22 14.72
CA ALA A 79 -17.47 -17.33 14.03
C ALA A 79 -18.51 -16.64 14.95
N ALA A 80 -18.52 -16.95 16.25
CA ALA A 80 -19.48 -16.49 17.24
C ALA A 80 -18.87 -15.64 18.37
N GLU A 81 -17.54 -15.52 18.46
CA GLU A 81 -16.90 -14.71 19.51
C GLU A 81 -16.49 -13.32 19.01
N PRO A 82 -16.75 -12.26 19.78
CA PRO A 82 -16.26 -10.93 19.47
C PRO A 82 -14.74 -10.95 19.34
N VAL A 83 -14.23 -10.28 18.31
CA VAL A 83 -12.81 -10.08 18.12
C VAL A 83 -12.26 -9.22 19.26
N ASP A 84 -11.42 -9.82 20.10
CA ASP A 84 -10.72 -9.12 21.18
C ASP A 84 -9.56 -8.30 20.58
N GLN A 85 -9.41 -7.05 21.03
CA GLN A 85 -8.42 -6.09 20.51
C GLN A 85 -6.96 -6.55 20.73
N GLU A 86 -6.75 -7.57 21.57
CA GLU A 86 -5.46 -8.21 21.83
C GLU A 86 -5.11 -9.35 20.87
N THR A 87 -6.01 -9.72 19.93
CA THR A 87 -5.72 -10.77 18.95
C THR A 87 -4.60 -10.33 18.01
N PRO A 88 -3.55 -11.15 17.78
CA PRO A 88 -2.53 -10.84 16.80
C PRO A 88 -3.17 -10.70 15.41
N ALA A 89 -3.15 -9.48 14.86
CA ALA A 89 -3.61 -9.21 13.50
C ALA A 89 -2.46 -9.41 12.52
N ASP A 90 -2.71 -10.16 11.44
CA ASP A 90 -1.76 -10.29 10.36
C ASP A 90 -1.73 -8.99 9.55
N PRO A 91 -0.59 -8.33 9.36
CA PRO A 91 -0.51 -7.19 8.46
C PRO A 91 -0.89 -7.61 7.04
N ALA A 92 -1.68 -6.79 6.34
CA ALA A 92 -2.24 -7.13 5.02
C ALA A 92 -1.17 -7.54 3.99
N HIS A 93 0.00 -6.88 4.01
CA HIS A 93 1.10 -7.21 3.10
C HIS A 93 1.62 -8.64 3.26
N THR A 94 1.44 -9.29 4.42
CA THR A 94 1.86 -10.68 4.65
C THR A 94 1.02 -11.72 3.91
N TRP A 95 -0.15 -11.31 3.43
CA TRP A 95 -1.05 -12.13 2.61
C TRP A 95 -0.84 -11.88 1.10
N VAL A 96 0.06 -10.97 0.74
CA VAL A 96 0.38 -10.60 -0.64
C VAL A 96 1.81 -11.01 -0.98
N GLN A 97 1.98 -11.72 -2.10
CA GLN A 97 3.28 -12.13 -2.61
C GLN A 97 3.62 -11.37 -3.90
N GLU A 98 4.82 -10.82 -3.98
CA GLU A 98 5.40 -10.25 -5.20
C GLU A 98 5.66 -11.38 -6.20
N ILE A 99 5.07 -11.29 -7.40
CA ILE A 99 5.21 -12.31 -8.45
C ILE A 99 6.65 -12.38 -8.95
N GLU A 100 7.29 -11.23 -9.20
CA GLU A 100 8.64 -11.17 -9.77
C GLU A 100 9.69 -11.85 -8.89
N PHE A 101 9.62 -11.63 -7.58
CA PHE A 101 10.63 -12.09 -6.62
C PHE A 101 10.17 -13.27 -5.76
N GLN A 102 8.92 -13.71 -5.91
CA GLN A 102 8.30 -14.79 -5.12
C GLN A 102 8.44 -14.60 -3.61
N ARG A 103 8.29 -13.36 -3.13
CA ARG A 103 8.49 -12.99 -1.72
C ARG A 103 7.33 -12.16 -1.19
N GLU A 104 7.26 -12.00 0.12
CA GLU A 104 6.27 -11.13 0.77
C GLU A 104 6.35 -9.67 0.26
N ALA A 105 5.19 -9.08 -0.01
CA ALA A 105 5.09 -7.69 -0.41
C ALA A 105 5.76 -6.75 0.60
N LEU A 106 6.34 -5.66 0.10
CA LEU A 106 6.92 -4.62 0.95
C LEU A 106 5.87 -4.14 1.96
N ALA A 107 6.28 -4.01 3.22
CA ALA A 107 5.43 -3.51 4.27
C ALA A 107 5.25 -1.99 4.10
N ARG A 108 4.07 -1.55 3.65
CA ARG A 108 3.74 -0.12 3.46
C ARG A 108 2.31 0.20 3.94
N PRO A 109 2.02 1.45 4.36
CA PRO A 109 0.64 1.88 4.57
C PRO A 109 -0.07 2.11 3.23
N TRP A 110 -1.40 2.15 3.28
CA TRP A 110 -2.26 2.58 2.18
C TRP A 110 -2.59 4.06 2.31
N VAL A 111 -2.73 4.73 1.18
CA VAL A 111 -3.21 6.11 1.09
C VAL A 111 -4.72 6.11 1.01
N PHE A 112 -5.39 6.85 1.89
CA PHE A 112 -6.83 7.06 1.87
C PHE A 112 -7.21 8.04 0.75
N ALA A 113 -7.38 7.50 -0.46
CA ALA A 113 -7.64 8.26 -1.69
C ALA A 113 -9.08 8.74 -1.80
N GLY A 114 -10.04 8.00 -1.22
CA GLY A 114 -11.44 8.39 -1.12
C GLY A 114 -12.38 8.01 -2.28
N SER A 115 -11.86 7.41 -3.36
CA SER A 115 -12.62 7.09 -4.60
C SER A 115 -13.15 8.33 -5.35
N ILE A 116 -13.66 8.12 -6.57
CA ILE A 116 -14.34 9.16 -7.34
C ILE A 116 -15.80 9.27 -6.88
N ARG A 117 -16.30 10.50 -6.73
CA ARG A 117 -17.72 10.78 -6.56
C ARG A 117 -18.40 11.00 -7.92
N LEU A 118 -19.41 10.20 -8.21
CA LEU A 118 -20.19 10.23 -9.44
C LEU A 118 -21.19 11.40 -9.43
N PRO A 119 -21.72 11.83 -10.60
CA PRO A 119 -22.69 12.94 -10.69
C PRO A 119 -23.97 12.73 -9.87
N ASN A 120 -24.37 11.48 -9.62
CA ASN A 120 -25.51 11.13 -8.78
C ASN A 120 -25.20 11.15 -7.26
N GLY A 121 -23.97 11.53 -6.88
CA GLY A 121 -23.53 11.61 -5.49
C GLY A 121 -23.08 10.29 -4.88
N LYS A 122 -23.08 9.16 -5.60
CA LYS A 122 -22.51 7.90 -5.10
C LYS A 122 -21.00 7.87 -5.31
N LEU A 123 -20.29 7.10 -4.48
CA LEU A 123 -18.90 6.73 -4.79
C LEU A 123 -18.87 5.69 -5.91
N SER A 124 -17.90 5.80 -6.81
CA SER A 124 -17.68 4.76 -7.84
C SER A 124 -17.28 3.42 -7.19
N ALA A 125 -16.55 3.47 -6.08
CA ALA A 125 -16.23 2.29 -5.26
C ALA A 125 -17.46 1.48 -4.82
N ASP A 126 -18.60 2.14 -4.56
CA ASP A 126 -19.86 1.46 -4.21
C ASP A 126 -20.53 0.80 -5.40
N VAL A 127 -20.28 1.30 -6.61
CA VAL A 127 -20.90 0.80 -7.85
C VAL A 127 -20.10 -0.38 -8.40
N ASP A 128 -18.78 -0.22 -8.47
CA ASP A 128 -17.89 -1.15 -9.17
C ASP A 128 -17.02 -1.98 -8.22
N GLY A 129 -17.14 -1.77 -6.90
CA GLY A 129 -16.53 -2.64 -5.89
C GLY A 129 -15.11 -2.31 -5.46
N PHE A 130 -14.53 -1.20 -5.93
CA PHE A 130 -13.15 -0.84 -5.66
C PHE A 130 -12.89 -0.52 -4.18
N GLY A 131 -12.17 -1.42 -3.50
CA GLY A 131 -11.87 -1.29 -2.08
C GLY A 131 -10.42 -0.86 -1.81
N ILE A 132 -9.64 -1.82 -1.30
CA ILE A 132 -8.22 -1.67 -0.96
C ILE A 132 -7.39 -2.20 -2.13
N GLY A 133 -6.92 -1.28 -2.99
CA GLY A 133 -6.23 -1.62 -4.23
C GLY A 133 -4.77 -2.00 -4.06
N LEU A 134 -4.32 -2.94 -4.89
CA LEU A 134 -2.92 -3.24 -5.16
C LEU A 134 -2.47 -2.68 -6.51
N VAL A 135 -3.42 -2.32 -7.39
CA VAL A 135 -3.19 -1.63 -8.66
C VAL A 135 -3.63 -0.16 -8.61
N SER A 136 -3.09 0.67 -9.50
CA SER A 136 -3.43 2.10 -9.56
C SER A 136 -4.75 2.32 -10.31
N HIS A 137 -5.87 2.24 -9.59
CA HIS A 137 -7.20 2.62 -10.11
C HIS A 137 -7.72 3.87 -9.40
N ARG A 138 -8.44 4.74 -10.12
CA ARG A 138 -8.93 6.01 -9.55
C ARG A 138 -10.11 5.80 -8.60
N ASP A 139 -10.81 4.68 -8.76
CA ASP A 139 -11.99 4.36 -7.96
C ASP A 139 -11.65 3.66 -6.64
N ASN A 140 -10.39 3.28 -6.44
CA ASN A 140 -9.92 2.72 -5.17
C ASN A 140 -10.24 3.66 -4.01
N LEU A 141 -10.83 3.10 -2.94
CA LEU A 141 -11.01 3.83 -1.69
C LEU A 141 -9.66 4.02 -1.00
N LEU A 142 -8.87 2.94 -0.91
CA LEU A 142 -7.50 2.92 -0.39
C LEU A 142 -6.55 2.48 -1.49
N SER A 143 -5.46 3.22 -1.71
CA SER A 143 -4.51 2.97 -2.80
C SER A 143 -3.08 2.85 -2.28
N LEU A 144 -2.24 2.08 -2.96
CA LEU A 144 -0.79 2.21 -2.83
C LEU A 144 -0.33 3.54 -3.45
N SER A 145 0.72 4.14 -2.89
CA SER A 145 1.31 5.37 -3.41
C SER A 145 2.07 5.13 -4.72
N ALA A 146 2.81 4.03 -4.82
CA ALA A 146 3.52 3.64 -6.03
C ALA A 146 2.56 3.31 -7.18
N PRO A 147 2.96 3.63 -8.43
CA PRO A 147 2.21 3.22 -9.61
C PRO A 147 2.29 1.70 -9.82
N HIS A 148 1.13 1.06 -9.99
CA HIS A 148 1.00 -0.34 -10.32
C HIS A 148 0.00 -0.52 -11.46
N SER A 149 0.38 -1.35 -12.46
CA SER A 149 -0.43 -1.57 -13.66
C SER A 149 -1.74 -2.27 -13.36
N VAL A 150 -2.81 -1.87 -14.05
CA VAL A 150 -4.14 -2.53 -14.06
C VAL A 150 -4.27 -3.56 -15.19
N SER A 151 -3.17 -3.87 -15.87
CA SER A 151 -3.17 -4.86 -16.96
C SER A 151 -2.86 -6.23 -16.40
N ASP A 152 -3.70 -7.23 -16.69
CA ASP A 152 -3.53 -8.63 -16.26
C ASP A 152 -2.11 -9.18 -16.50
N ALA A 153 -1.55 -8.92 -17.69
CA ALA A 153 -0.22 -9.37 -18.08
C ALA A 153 0.94 -8.70 -17.30
N ALA A 154 0.64 -7.69 -16.49
CA ALA A 154 1.62 -6.87 -15.76
C ALA A 154 1.25 -6.72 -14.27
N LEU A 155 0.37 -7.57 -13.74
CA LEU A 155 0.10 -7.61 -12.31
C LEU A 155 1.38 -8.00 -11.56
N TRP A 156 1.62 -7.32 -10.44
CA TRP A 156 2.85 -7.48 -9.66
C TRP A 156 2.67 -8.38 -8.43
N ALA A 157 1.40 -8.62 -8.06
CA ALA A 157 1.01 -9.26 -6.82
C ALA A 157 0.14 -10.48 -7.07
N GLN A 158 0.32 -11.50 -6.25
CA GLN A 158 -0.53 -12.69 -6.16
C GLN A 158 -0.84 -13.01 -4.70
N ALA A 159 -1.85 -13.84 -4.48
CA ALA A 159 -2.23 -14.29 -3.15
C ALA A 159 -1.17 -15.21 -2.53
N ALA A 160 -0.82 -14.98 -1.26
CA ALA A 160 0.09 -15.85 -0.52
C ALA A 160 -0.70 -17.02 0.12
N THR A 161 -1.02 -18.04 -0.68
CA THR A 161 -1.94 -19.14 -0.35
C THR A 161 -1.76 -19.75 1.04
N GLU A 162 -0.51 -19.93 1.48
CA GLU A 162 -0.16 -20.53 2.78
C GLU A 162 -0.47 -19.62 3.99
N ARG A 163 -0.65 -18.31 3.77
CA ARG A 163 -0.91 -17.31 4.81
C ARG A 163 -2.40 -17.01 4.96
N ILE A 164 -3.14 -17.21 3.87
CA ILE A 164 -4.56 -16.88 3.75
C ILE A 164 -5.41 -18.09 4.19
N PRO A 165 -6.33 -17.92 5.17
CA PRO A 165 -7.28 -18.95 5.58
C PRO A 165 -8.15 -19.48 4.43
N PRO A 166 -8.82 -20.63 4.57
CA PRO A 166 -9.75 -21.16 3.58
C PRO A 166 -10.79 -20.14 3.07
N ILE A 167 -11.27 -20.33 1.84
CA ILE A 167 -12.36 -19.52 1.26
C ILE A 167 -13.57 -19.57 2.20
N ASP A 168 -14.32 -18.49 2.26
CA ASP A 168 -15.45 -18.22 3.16
C ASP A 168 -15.10 -18.09 4.64
N THR A 169 -13.83 -18.16 5.02
CA THR A 169 -13.41 -17.87 6.40
C THR A 169 -13.75 -16.42 6.74
N LYS A 170 -14.54 -16.23 7.80
CA LYS A 170 -14.86 -14.91 8.36
C LYS A 170 -13.64 -14.33 9.05
N VAL A 171 -13.37 -13.06 8.78
CA VAL A 171 -12.26 -12.29 9.35
C VAL A 171 -12.72 -10.87 9.64
N VAL A 172 -11.94 -10.15 10.44
CA VAL A 172 -12.14 -8.71 10.64
C VAL A 172 -10.96 -7.96 10.05
N VAL A 173 -11.25 -7.01 9.16
CA VAL A 173 -10.26 -6.07 8.63
C VAL A 173 -10.18 -4.88 9.57
N ARG A 174 -8.99 -4.67 10.14
CA ARG A 174 -8.67 -3.50 10.94
C ARG A 174 -7.96 -2.47 10.09
N ILE A 175 -8.52 -1.26 10.08
CA ILE A 175 -7.93 -0.07 9.46
C ILE A 175 -7.61 0.94 10.57
N ALA A 176 -6.35 1.33 10.69
CA ALA A 176 -5.87 2.27 11.71
C ALA A 176 -4.96 3.34 11.10
N PRO A 177 -4.80 4.51 11.74
CA PRO A 177 -3.78 5.48 11.34
C PRO A 177 -2.41 4.80 11.28
N ALA A 178 -1.66 5.05 10.21
CA ALA A 178 -0.35 4.44 10.03
C ALA A 178 0.59 4.84 11.18
N ASN A 179 1.19 3.84 11.82
CA ASN A 179 2.15 4.06 12.91
C ASN A 179 3.42 3.26 12.63
N ARG A 180 4.08 3.61 11.52
CA ARG A 180 5.28 2.92 11.08
C ARG A 180 6.52 3.73 11.37
N LYS A 181 7.59 3.01 11.72
CA LYS A 181 8.94 3.56 11.73
C LYS A 181 9.37 3.80 10.28
N THR A 182 10.13 4.86 10.06
CA THR A 182 10.81 5.09 8.78
C THR A 182 11.64 3.85 8.44
N PRO A 183 11.47 3.26 7.24
CA PRO A 183 12.25 2.12 6.81
C PRO A 183 13.74 2.43 6.82
N THR A 184 14.55 1.42 7.11
CA THR A 184 16.01 1.54 6.97
C THR A 184 16.38 1.43 5.50
N VAL A 185 17.09 2.42 4.97
CA VAL A 185 17.56 2.42 3.57
C VAL A 185 19.08 2.36 3.54
N ARG A 186 19.63 1.42 2.77
CA ARG A 186 21.06 1.24 2.59
C ARG A 186 21.42 1.21 1.10
N LEU A 187 22.48 1.95 0.74
CA LEU A 187 23.14 1.89 -0.56
C LEU A 187 24.35 0.99 -0.44
N ARG A 188 24.32 -0.16 -1.10
CA ARG A 188 25.39 -1.17 -1.06
C ARG A 188 26.58 -0.76 -1.94
N ALA A 189 27.74 -1.36 -1.68
CA ALA A 189 28.98 -1.07 -2.42
C ALA A 189 28.88 -1.37 -3.94
N ASN A 190 28.01 -2.30 -4.33
CA ASN A 190 27.71 -2.62 -5.72
C ASN A 190 26.64 -1.71 -6.37
N GLY A 191 26.19 -0.67 -5.67
CA GLY A 191 25.20 0.29 -6.14
C GLY A 191 23.73 -0.14 -5.93
N THR A 192 23.46 -1.30 -5.34
CA THR A 192 22.07 -1.72 -5.08
C THR A 192 21.47 -1.01 -3.87
N ILE A 193 20.13 -0.89 -3.88
CA ILE A 193 19.36 -0.34 -2.76
C ILE A 193 18.81 -1.50 -1.93
N GLU A 194 18.93 -1.38 -0.63
CA GLU A 194 18.37 -2.28 0.35
C GLU A 194 17.40 -1.49 1.24
N ILE A 195 16.18 -2.01 1.41
CA ILE A 195 15.16 -1.45 2.30
C ILE A 195 14.85 -2.52 3.34
N ASP A 196 15.00 -2.22 4.62
CA ASP A 196 14.77 -3.17 5.72
C ASP A 196 15.46 -4.53 5.52
N GLY A 197 16.73 -4.47 5.09
CA GLY A 197 17.55 -5.67 4.89
C GLY A 197 17.29 -6.42 3.58
N ARG A 198 16.39 -5.93 2.71
CA ARG A 198 16.02 -6.61 1.46
C ARG A 198 16.40 -5.80 0.22
N PHE A 199 16.93 -6.48 -0.80
CA PHE A 199 17.14 -5.86 -2.12
C PHE A 199 15.83 -5.24 -2.63
N SER A 200 15.90 -4.00 -3.09
CA SER A 200 14.74 -3.22 -3.50
C SER A 200 15.01 -2.42 -4.75
N ARG A 201 13.94 -2.13 -5.50
CA ARG A 201 14.01 -1.38 -6.76
C ARG A 201 14.03 0.12 -6.47
N GLU A 202 14.47 0.90 -7.46
CA GLU A 202 14.41 2.36 -7.40
C GLU A 202 12.97 2.88 -7.16
N ALA A 203 11.97 2.22 -7.74
CA ALA A 203 10.56 2.53 -7.52
C ALA A 203 10.13 2.33 -6.05
N ASP A 204 10.72 1.35 -5.34
CA ASP A 204 10.43 1.12 -3.92
C ASP A 204 11.02 2.24 -3.05
N LEU A 205 12.18 2.80 -3.44
CA LEU A 205 12.76 3.97 -2.77
C LEU A 205 11.91 5.23 -2.98
N LEU A 206 11.46 5.48 -4.23
CA LEU A 206 10.59 6.61 -4.53
C LEU A 206 9.28 6.55 -3.74
N ASP A 207 8.73 5.34 -3.56
CA ASP A 207 7.52 5.12 -2.79
C ASP A 207 7.70 5.47 -1.31
N ILE A 208 8.82 5.07 -0.69
CA ILE A 208 9.12 5.44 0.70
C ILE A 208 9.21 6.95 0.88
N ILE A 209 9.88 7.63 -0.06
CA ILE A 209 10.02 9.09 -0.02
C ILE A 209 8.65 9.74 -0.16
N GLN A 210 7.82 9.26 -1.09
CA GLN A 210 6.45 9.73 -1.26
C GLN A 210 5.62 9.58 0.02
N LEU A 211 5.71 8.42 0.67
CA LEU A 211 5.01 8.14 1.92
C LEU A 211 5.51 9.03 3.07
N GLN A 212 6.82 9.29 3.14
CA GLN A 212 7.38 10.21 4.13
C GLN A 212 6.84 11.63 3.93
N GLU A 213 6.83 12.13 2.69
CA GLU A 213 6.27 13.47 2.38
C GLU A 213 4.78 13.55 2.72
N LEU A 214 4.00 12.51 2.41
CA LEU A 214 2.57 12.44 2.77
C LEU A 214 2.34 12.41 4.28
N SER A 215 3.23 11.77 5.04
CA SER A 215 3.10 11.72 6.50
C SER A 215 3.27 13.09 7.15
N GLY A 216 3.93 14.05 6.47
CA GLY A 216 4.26 15.38 7.01
C GLY A 216 5.14 15.35 8.26
N ARG A 217 5.69 14.19 8.63
CA ARG A 217 6.48 13.97 9.84
C ARG A 217 7.94 13.72 9.47
N GLY A 218 8.84 14.08 10.37
CA GLY A 218 10.21 13.56 10.39
C GLY A 218 11.21 14.28 9.48
N GLU A 219 12.48 13.96 9.72
CA GLU A 219 13.59 14.33 8.85
C GLU A 219 13.55 13.50 7.56
N PRO A 220 14.16 13.99 6.47
CA PRO A 220 14.28 13.21 5.24
C PRO A 220 14.94 11.84 5.52
N PRO A 221 14.49 10.76 4.86
CA PRO A 221 15.04 9.43 5.08
C PRO A 221 16.54 9.39 4.83
N GLU A 222 17.25 8.71 5.72
CA GLU A 222 18.68 8.48 5.62
C GLU A 222 18.98 7.26 4.77
N ILE A 223 19.84 7.45 3.76
CA ILE A 223 20.43 6.39 2.96
C ILE A 223 21.83 6.11 3.51
N ARG A 224 21.96 5.02 4.24
CA ARG A 224 23.22 4.51 4.79
C ARG A 224 24.09 3.94 3.68
N CYS A 225 25.23 4.57 3.43
CA CYS A 225 26.14 4.18 2.37
C CYS A 225 27.17 3.18 2.92
N GLU A 226 27.10 1.94 2.45
CA GLU A 226 28.08 0.90 2.77
C GLU A 226 29.48 1.35 2.33
N ARG A 227 30.50 0.92 3.08
CA ARG A 227 31.89 1.18 2.72
C ARG A 227 32.18 0.68 1.29
N GLY A 228 32.59 1.60 0.42
CA GLY A 228 32.84 1.32 -0.99
C GLY A 228 31.71 1.75 -1.94
N ALA A 229 30.56 2.19 -1.42
CA ALA A 229 29.51 2.80 -2.23
C ALA A 229 30.04 4.05 -2.97
N LEU A 230 29.79 4.11 -4.28
CA LEU A 230 30.38 5.14 -5.12
C LEU A 230 29.58 6.44 -5.05
N ARG A 231 30.26 7.58 -5.12
CA ARG A 231 29.61 8.89 -5.32
C ARG A 231 28.78 8.95 -6.61
N ALA A 232 29.08 8.09 -7.58
CA ALA A 232 28.30 7.97 -8.81
C ALA A 232 26.89 7.42 -8.54
N ASP A 233 26.75 6.46 -7.63
CA ASP A 233 25.45 5.91 -7.25
C ASP A 233 24.59 6.92 -6.50
N GLN A 234 25.20 7.70 -5.60
CA GLN A 234 24.50 8.80 -4.94
C GLN A 234 23.99 9.84 -5.96
N ARG A 235 24.79 10.15 -6.99
CA ARG A 235 24.35 11.04 -8.10
C ARG A 235 23.23 10.42 -8.93
N ARG A 236 23.25 9.11 -9.18
CA ARG A 236 22.16 8.39 -9.85
C ARG A 236 20.87 8.51 -9.05
N ILE A 237 20.90 8.25 -7.75
CA ILE A 237 19.72 8.39 -6.88
C ILE A 237 19.21 9.84 -6.87
N ARG A 238 20.07 10.85 -6.74
CA ARG A 238 19.61 12.25 -6.84
C ARG A 238 18.99 12.60 -8.19
N ARG A 239 19.50 12.03 -9.28
CA ARG A 239 18.89 12.20 -10.61
C ARG A 239 17.50 11.56 -10.65
N LEU A 240 17.38 10.34 -10.13
CA LEU A 240 16.10 9.63 -9.99
C LEU A 240 15.08 10.49 -9.22
N LEU A 241 15.47 11.13 -8.12
CA LEU A 241 14.61 12.04 -7.36
C LEU A 241 14.11 13.21 -8.23
N ARG A 242 15.02 13.93 -8.89
CA ARG A 242 14.66 15.07 -9.74
C ARG A 242 13.76 14.69 -10.91
N ASP A 243 14.04 13.57 -11.55
CA ASP A 243 13.23 13.06 -12.67
C ASP A 243 11.78 12.76 -12.22
N ASN A 244 11.61 12.44 -10.93
CA ASN A 244 10.33 12.20 -10.27
C ASN A 244 9.83 13.38 -9.40
N ARG A 245 10.42 14.57 -9.55
CA ARG A 245 10.04 15.84 -8.88
C ARG A 245 10.16 15.83 -7.35
N PHE A 246 10.92 14.91 -6.78
CA PHE A 246 11.36 15.03 -5.40
C PHE A 246 12.47 16.06 -5.29
N ALA A 247 12.52 16.76 -4.16
CA ALA A 247 13.59 17.70 -3.88
C ALA A 247 14.90 16.95 -3.60
N ASP A 248 16.05 17.58 -3.88
CA ASP A 248 17.36 16.96 -3.66
C ASP A 248 17.62 16.66 -2.16
N ASP A 249 16.93 17.36 -1.26
CA ASP A 249 16.95 17.21 0.19
C ASP A 249 15.83 16.31 0.72
N SER A 250 14.99 15.69 -0.14
CA SER A 250 14.04 14.64 0.25
C SER A 250 14.74 13.36 0.75
N ILE A 251 16.08 13.29 0.69
CA ILE A 251 16.91 12.24 1.30
C ILE A 251 18.20 12.83 1.90
N ARG A 252 18.85 12.08 2.80
CA ARG A 252 20.23 12.35 3.24
C ARG A 252 21.11 11.13 3.07
N PHE A 253 22.32 11.30 2.55
CA PHE A 253 23.31 10.22 2.53
C PHE A 253 24.18 10.30 3.78
N VAL A 254 24.34 9.18 4.47
CA VAL A 254 25.21 9.04 5.64
C VAL A 254 26.15 7.86 5.42
N ALA A 255 27.43 8.00 5.77
CA ALA A 255 28.36 6.88 5.71
C ALA A 255 28.02 5.87 6.81
N GLU A 256 28.14 4.58 6.52
CA GLU A 256 28.17 3.57 7.58
C GLU A 256 29.52 3.61 8.30
N ASP A 257 29.46 3.54 9.63
CA ASP A 257 30.63 3.41 10.51
C ASP A 257 31.33 2.05 10.35
#